data_AF-A0A8J4TZZ7-F1
#
_entry.id   AF-A0A8J4TZZ7-F1
#
_cell.length_a   1.000
_cell.length_b   1.000
_cell.length_c   1.000
_cell.angle_alpha   90.00
_cell.angle_beta   90.00
_cell.angle_gamma   90.00
#
_symmetry.space_group_name_H-M   'P 1'
#
loop_
_entity.id
_entity.type
_entity.pdbx_description
1 polymer ?
#
loop_
_entity_poly.entity_id
_entity_poly.type
_entity_poly.pdbx_seq_one_letter_code
_entity_poly.pdbx_strand_id
1 'polypeptide(L)'
;MVQRLFDQAQGLDSVQSVLRGVFSDGVMSWGRIASVLALGAVVCERLTQECVKDRAEECVDIVTSQISSYLSTELQHWFINNKGW
;
A
#
# COMPACT_ATOMS: atom_id res chain seq x y z
N MET A 1 14.29 -4.31 1.13
CA MET A 1 12.86 -4.72 1.19
C MET A 1 12.10 -4.15 -0.01
N VAL A 2 12.10 -2.82 -0.21
CA VAL A 2 11.50 -2.16 -1.38
C VAL A 2 12.00 -2.74 -2.71
N GLN A 3 13.32 -2.90 -2.88
CA GLN A 3 13.93 -3.49 -4.09
C GLN A 3 13.41 -4.90 -4.45
N ARG A 4 13.04 -5.74 -3.47
CA ARG A 4 12.50 -7.09 -3.74
C ARG A 4 11.03 -7.06 -4.17
N LEU A 5 10.27 -6.04 -3.76
CA LEU A 5 8.88 -5.86 -4.18
C LEU A 5 8.79 -5.42 -5.65
N PHE A 6 9.80 -4.69 -6.12
CA PHE A 6 9.90 -4.22 -7.51
C PHE A 6 10.42 -5.28 -8.49
N ASP A 7 11.41 -6.08 -8.08
CA ASP A 7 12.08 -7.06 -8.97
C ASP A 7 11.17 -8.22 -9.42
N GLN A 8 10.05 -8.45 -8.73
CA GLN A 8 9.10 -9.51 -9.08
C GLN A 8 8.06 -9.13 -10.15
N ALA A 9 8.11 -7.93 -10.76
CA ALA A 9 7.38 -7.54 -11.99
C ALA A 9 5.98 -8.17 -12.22
N GLN A 10 5.24 -8.28 -11.12
CA GLN A 10 3.80 -8.42 -10.93
C GLN A 10 3.39 -7.34 -9.91
N GLY A 11 4.15 -6.22 -9.85
CA GLY A 11 4.28 -5.31 -8.70
C GLY A 11 2.99 -4.66 -8.19
N LEU A 12 1.89 -4.80 -8.92
CA LEU A 12 0.57 -4.34 -8.55
C LEU A 12 -0.18 -5.39 -7.70
N ASP A 13 -0.12 -6.68 -8.05
CA ASP A 13 -0.70 -7.75 -7.21
C ASP A 13 0.09 -7.94 -5.89
N SER A 14 1.33 -7.45 -5.84
CA SER A 14 2.18 -7.53 -4.65
C SER A 14 1.73 -6.60 -3.51
N VAL A 15 1.10 -5.46 -3.78
CA VAL A 15 0.79 -4.48 -2.72
C VAL A 15 -0.28 -5.03 -1.77
N GLN A 16 -1.33 -5.65 -2.30
CA GLN A 16 -2.34 -6.30 -1.47
C GLN A 16 -1.77 -7.46 -0.64
N SER A 17 -0.83 -8.25 -1.20
CA SER A 17 -0.13 -9.29 -0.46
C SER A 17 0.73 -8.73 0.68
N VAL A 18 1.39 -7.60 0.46
CA VAL A 18 2.17 -6.91 1.50
C VAL A 18 1.25 -6.43 2.62
N LEU A 19 0.13 -5.79 2.28
CA LEU A 19 -0.87 -5.33 3.25
C LEU A 19 -1.36 -6.49 4.13
N ARG A 20 -1.78 -7.59 3.49
CA ARG A 20 -2.22 -8.79 4.21
C ARG A 20 -1.12 -9.38 5.08
N GLY A 21 0.13 -9.39 4.62
CA GLY A 21 1.28 -9.82 5.40
C GLY A 21 1.50 -8.96 6.66
N VAL A 22 1.44 -7.64 6.53
CA VAL A 22 1.66 -6.68 7.64
C VAL A 22 0.62 -6.84 8.75
N PHE A 23 -0.63 -7.15 8.40
CA PHE A 23 -1.73 -7.29 9.37
C PHE A 23 -2.13 -8.74 9.65
N SER A 24 -1.35 -9.72 9.17
CA SER A 24 -1.66 -11.15 9.30
C SER A 24 -1.70 -11.66 10.74
N ASP A 25 -1.02 -10.97 11.66
CA ASP A 25 -0.97 -11.30 13.09
C ASP A 25 -2.18 -10.75 13.88
N GLY A 26 -3.14 -10.11 13.20
CA GLY A 26 -4.35 -9.55 13.79
C GLY A 26 -4.12 -8.27 14.62
N VAL A 27 -2.88 -7.77 14.68
CA VAL A 27 -2.56 -6.55 15.44
C VAL A 27 -2.62 -5.33 14.51
N MET A 28 -3.54 -4.42 14.83
CA MET A 28 -3.75 -3.18 14.09
C MET A 28 -3.38 -1.98 14.96
N SER A 29 -2.55 -1.07 14.43
CA SER A 29 -2.15 0.16 15.11
C SER A 29 -1.93 1.29 14.11
N TRP A 30 -2.11 2.53 14.57
CA TRP A 30 -1.82 3.72 13.76
C TRP A 30 -0.39 3.75 13.24
N GLY A 31 0.59 3.25 14.00
CA GLY A 31 1.98 3.15 13.56
C GLY A 31 2.17 2.19 12.38
N ARG A 32 1.45 1.06 12.35
CA ARG A 32 1.48 0.12 11.22
C ARG A 32 0.79 0.69 10.00
N ILE A 33 -0.34 1.36 10.18
CA ILE A 33 -1.06 2.07 9.10
C ILE A 33 -0.16 3.16 8.49
N ALA A 34 0.47 3.99 9.33
CA ALA A 34 1.41 5.01 8.87
C ALA A 34 2.62 4.42 8.13
N SER A 35 3.15 3.28 8.61
CA SER A 35 4.26 2.58 7.95
C SER A 35 3.89 2.05 6.57
N VAL A 36 2.67 1.51 6.42
CA VAL A 36 2.12 1.07 5.13
C VAL A 36 1.97 2.25 4.16
N LEU A 37 1.44 3.37 4.63
CA LEU A 37 1.30 4.58 3.80
C LEU A 37 2.66 5.13 3.38
N ALA A 38 3.63 5.17 4.28
CA ALA A 38 5.00 5.58 3.98
C ALA A 38 5.65 4.64 2.95
N LEU A 39 5.45 3.33 3.08
CA LEU A 39 5.92 2.36 2.09
C LEU A 39 5.26 2.59 0.73
N GLY A 40 3.94 2.81 0.69
CA GLY A 40 3.20 3.16 -0.52
C GLY A 40 3.75 4.41 -1.18
N ALA A 41 4.05 5.46 -0.42
CA ALA A 41 4.65 6.70 -0.93
C ALA A 41 6.03 6.45 -1.58
N VAL A 42 6.90 5.66 -0.93
CA VAL A 42 8.20 5.29 -1.49
C VAL A 42 8.05 4.45 -2.76
N VAL A 43 7.06 3.55 -2.82
CA VAL A 43 6.75 2.78 -4.04
C VAL A 43 6.31 3.72 -5.17
N CYS A 44 5.39 4.65 -4.90
CA CYS A 44 4.94 5.63 -5.88
C CYS A 44 6.09 6.53 -6.39
N GLU A 45 6.98 6.98 -5.50
CA GLU A 45 8.16 7.77 -5.87
C GLU A 45 9.08 6.99 -6.81
N ARG A 46 9.34 5.71 -6.53
CA ARG A 46 10.18 4.85 -7.37
C ARG A 46 9.55 4.58 -8.73
N LEU A 47 8.24 4.29 -8.78
CA LEU A 47 7.51 4.14 -10.04
C LEU A 47 7.63 5.39 -10.91
N THR A 48 7.54 6.57 -10.30
CA THR A 48 7.65 7.85 -11.00
C THR A 48 9.07 8.10 -11.54
N GLN A 49 10.10 7.60 -10.86
CA GLN A 49 11.50 7.72 -11.28
C GLN A 49 11.89 6.70 -12.37
N GLU A 50 11.31 5.50 -12.36
CA GLU A 50 11.74 4.38 -13.21
C GLU A 50 10.86 4.15 -14.45
N CYS A 51 9.60 4.62 -14.46
CA CYS A 51 8.67 4.45 -15.58
C CYS A 51 8.61 5.64 -16.54
N VAL A 52 8.13 5.38 -17.76
CA VAL A 52 7.70 6.45 -18.69
C VAL A 52 6.56 7.22 -18.03
N LYS A 53 6.63 8.56 -18.02
CA LYS A 53 5.67 9.47 -17.33
C LYS A 53 4.21 9.02 -17.41
N ASP A 54 3.73 8.67 -18.60
CA ASP A 54 2.32 8.30 -18.83
C ASP A 54 1.90 7.01 -18.12
N ARG A 55 2.83 6.10 -17.81
CA ARG A 55 2.57 4.85 -17.07
C ARG A 55 2.78 4.99 -15.57
N ALA A 56 3.53 6.01 -15.14
CA ALA A 56 3.78 6.24 -13.73
C ALA A 56 2.50 6.64 -12.99
N GLU A 57 1.70 7.53 -13.58
CA GLU A 57 0.42 7.97 -13.00
C GLU A 57 -0.55 6.79 -12.82
N GLU A 58 -0.72 5.97 -13.86
CA GLU A 58 -1.56 4.75 -13.80
C GLU A 58 -1.08 3.79 -12.70
N CYS A 59 0.23 3.57 -12.58
CA CYS A 59 0.77 2.70 -11.53
C CYS A 59 0.54 3.25 -10.12
N VAL A 60 0.68 4.58 -9.93
CA VAL A 60 0.39 5.26 -8.66
C VAL A 60 -1.09 5.15 -8.31
N ASP A 61 -1.99 5.34 -9.27
CA ASP A 61 -3.43 5.21 -9.08
C ASP A 61 -3.81 3.80 -8.64
N ILE A 62 -3.21 2.76 -9.23
CA ILE A 62 -3.51 1.39 -8.82
C ILE A 62 -2.99 1.12 -7.39
N VAL A 63 -1.76 1.53 -7.06
CA VAL A 63 -1.19 1.33 -5.70
C VAL A 63 -2.05 2.04 -4.64
N THR A 64 -2.41 3.31 -4.89
CA THR A 64 -3.24 4.09 -3.98
C THR A 64 -4.65 3.52 -3.86
N SER A 65 -5.25 3.06 -4.96
CA SER A 65 -6.54 2.39 -4.97
C SER A 65 -6.54 1.10 -4.14
N GLN A 66 -5.50 0.26 -4.28
CA GLN A 66 -5.39 -0.97 -3.49
C GLN A 66 -5.24 -0.71 -2.00
N ILE A 67 -4.41 0.26 -1.61
CA ILE A 67 -4.26 0.65 -0.21
C ILE A 67 -5.59 1.19 0.33
N SER A 68 -6.23 2.12 -0.40
CA SER A 68 -7.50 2.72 0.02
C SER A 68 -8.61 1.69 0.15
N SER A 69 -8.69 0.75 -0.79
CA SER A 69 -9.63 -0.36 -0.77
C SER A 69 -9.43 -1.23 0.47
N TYR A 70 -8.19 -1.63 0.75
CA TYR A 70 -7.87 -2.46 1.92
C TYR A 70 -8.22 -1.75 3.24
N LEU A 71 -7.83 -0.48 3.39
CA LEU A 71 -8.14 0.29 4.60
C LEU A 71 -9.65 0.48 4.80
N SER A 72 -10.40 0.72 3.71
CA SER A 72 -11.83 1.01 3.77
C SER A 72 -12.71 -0.24 3.89
N THR A 73 -12.18 -1.42 3.58
CA THR A 73 -12.92 -2.70 3.65
C THR A 73 -12.45 -3.53 4.85
N GLU A 74 -11.20 -3.96 4.84
CA GLU A 74 -10.63 -4.88 5.84
C GLU A 74 -10.39 -4.19 7.18
N LEU A 75 -10.04 -2.89 7.18
CA LEU A 75 -9.78 -2.13 8.42
C LEU A 75 -10.96 -1.23 8.83
N GLN A 76 -12.10 -1.27 8.13
CA GLN A 76 -13.22 -0.36 8.35
C GLN A 76 -13.68 -0.32 9.82
N HIS A 77 -13.94 -1.48 10.40
CA HIS A 77 -14.37 -1.60 11.79
C HIS A 77 -13.33 -1.07 12.77
N TRP A 78 -12.04 -1.31 12.49
CA TRP A 78 -10.96 -0.81 13.34
C TRP A 78 -10.91 0.73 13.29
N PHE A 79 -11.04 1.34 12.11
CA PHE A 79 -11.10 2.78 11.96
C PHE A 79 -12.26 3.41 12.75
N ILE A 80 -13.46 2.85 12.63
CA ILE A 80 -14.65 3.33 13.37
C ILE A 80 -14.41 3.26 14.87
N ASN A 81 -13.87 2.13 15.37
CA ASN A 81 -13.61 1.94 16.80
C ASN A 81 -12.49 2.84 17.33
N ASN A 82 -11.60 3.34 16.47
CA ASN A 82 -10.46 4.18 16.83
C ASN A 82 -10.67 5.67 16.48
N LYS A 83 -11.93 6.09 16.31
CA LYS A 83 -12.33 7.49 16.01
C LYS A 83 -11.82 8.04 14.68
N GLY A 84 -11.51 7.17 13.72
CA GLY A 84 -11.24 7.54 12.35
C GLY A 84 -10.12 8.58 12.17
N TRP A 85 -10.09 9.15 10.96
CA TRP A 85 -9.41 10.41 10.65
C TRP A 85 -10.47 11.49 10.48
#